data_AF-A0A9D8QYZ6-F1
#
_entry.id   AF-A0A9D8QYZ6-F1
#
_cell.length_a   1.000
_cell.length_b   1.000
_cell.length_c   1.000
_cell.angle_alpha   90.00
_cell.angle_beta   90.00
_cell.angle_gamma   90.00
#
_symmetry.space_group_name_H-M   'P 1'
#
loop_
_entity.id
_entity.type
_entity.pdbx_description
1 polymer ?
#
loop_
_entity_poly.entity_id
_entity_poly.type
_entity_poly.pdbx_seq_one_letter_code
_entity_poly.pdbx_strand_id
1 'polypeptide(L)'
;ELTQLLNSIYTSFTEKLYSLYPMSEHELHVSLLIKMHLQPKDIALLTAHSKESIATTRSRLYSKVFGRKGSSKDWDDFILSL
;
A
#
# COMPACT_ATOMS: atom_id res chain seq x y z
N GLU A 1 9.62 13.24 5.81
CA GLU A 1 10.95 12.97 5.23
C GLU A 1 11.02 11.61 4.50
N LEU A 2 10.63 10.48 5.12
CA LEU A 2 10.61 9.17 4.46
C LEU A 2 9.72 9.13 3.20
N THR A 3 8.56 9.78 3.23
CA THR A 3 7.61 9.86 2.11
C THR A 3 8.23 10.51 0.87
N GLN A 4 9.03 11.57 1.04
CA GLN A 4 9.63 12.30 -0.10
C GLN A 4 10.76 11.49 -0.75
N LEU A 5 11.56 10.80 0.05
CA LEU A 5 12.62 9.93 -0.46
C LEU A 5 12.03 8.73 -1.21
N LEU A 6 10.99 8.10 -0.66
CA LEU A 6 10.29 7.00 -1.32
C LEU A 6 9.57 7.47 -2.60
N ASN A 7 8.89 8.60 -2.54
CA ASN A 7 8.22 9.18 -3.71
C ASN A 7 9.21 9.55 -4.81
N SER A 8 10.44 9.98 -4.48
CA SER A 8 11.47 10.28 -5.48
C SER A 8 12.08 9.04 -6.12
N ILE A 9 12.16 7.92 -5.39
CA ILE A 9 12.70 6.65 -5.91
C ILE A 9 11.62 5.92 -6.72
N TYR A 10 10.35 6.07 -6.33
CA TYR A 10 9.21 5.37 -6.89
C TYR A 10 8.21 6.31 -7.57
N THR A 11 8.64 7.45 -8.11
CA THR A 11 7.75 8.48 -8.68
C THR A 11 6.75 7.91 -9.68
N SER A 12 7.24 7.05 -10.59
CA SER A 12 6.38 6.40 -11.58
C SER A 12 5.39 5.40 -10.98
N PHE A 13 5.71 4.79 -9.85
CA PHE A 13 4.82 3.87 -9.14
C PHE A 13 3.76 4.63 -8.33
N THR A 14 4.15 5.70 -7.64
CA THR A 14 3.21 6.52 -6.87
C THR A 14 2.22 7.24 -7.77
N GLU A 15 2.67 7.75 -8.93
CA GLU A 15 1.80 8.30 -9.97
C GLU A 15 0.79 7.28 -10.50
N LYS A 16 1.22 6.04 -10.79
CA LYS A 16 0.32 4.95 -11.19
C LYS A 16 -0.74 4.67 -10.12
N LEU A 17 -0.36 4.60 -8.84
CA LEU A 17 -1.32 4.37 -7.76
C LEU A 17 -2.33 5.51 -7.64
N TYR A 18 -1.88 6.75 -7.69
CA TYR A 18 -2.77 7.92 -7.66
C TYR A 18 -3.70 7.99 -8.86
N SER A 19 -3.25 7.55 -10.04
CA SER A 19 -4.09 7.45 -11.24
C SER A 19 -5.18 6.39 -11.11
N LEU A 20 -4.99 5.35 -10.28
CA LEU A 20 -5.99 4.31 -10.05
C LEU A 20 -7.02 4.73 -9.00
N TYR A 21 -6.54 5.33 -7.91
CA TYR A 21 -7.39 5.81 -6.83
C TYR A 21 -6.68 6.90 -6.02
N PRO A 22 -7.36 8.00 -5.64
CA PRO A 22 -6.79 9.03 -4.79
C PRO A 22 -6.59 8.50 -3.35
N MET A 23 -5.43 7.88 -3.12
CA MET A 23 -5.06 7.30 -1.83
C MET A 23 -4.73 8.38 -0.80
N SER A 24 -5.11 8.10 0.45
CA SER A 24 -4.56 8.81 1.60
C SER A 24 -3.06 8.55 1.76
N GLU A 25 -2.36 9.42 2.49
CA GLU A 25 -0.92 9.25 2.75
C GLU A 25 -0.61 7.89 3.40
N HIS A 26 -1.45 7.44 4.34
CA HIS A 26 -1.29 6.14 4.98
C HIS A 26 -1.46 4.97 4.00
N GLU A 27 -2.46 5.01 3.11
CA GLU A 27 -2.68 3.98 2.09
C GLU A 27 -1.50 3.90 1.11
N LEU A 28 -0.93 5.06 0.76
CA LEU A 28 0.26 5.15 -0.07
C LEU A 28 1.48 4.55 0.64
N HIS A 29 1.71 4.89 1.92
CA HIS A 29 2.81 4.33 2.71
C HIS A 29 2.74 2.81 2.80
N VAL A 30 1.55 2.26 3.11
CA VAL A 30 1.35 0.81 3.15
C VAL A 30 1.72 0.18 1.80
N SER A 31 1.30 0.79 0.69
CA SER A 31 1.58 0.28 -0.66
C SER A 31 3.07 0.38 -1.03
N LEU A 32 3.76 1.45 -0.65
CA LEU A 32 5.21 1.59 -0.85
C LEU A 32 5.99 0.55 -0.05
N LEU A 33 5.61 0.31 1.21
CA LEU A 33 6.29 -0.68 2.05
C LEU A 33 6.11 -2.10 1.52
N ILE A 34 4.94 -2.43 0.94
CA ILE A 34 4.72 -3.69 0.21
C ILE A 34 5.65 -3.77 -1.00
N LYS A 35 5.78 -2.68 -1.78
CA LYS A 35 6.66 -2.65 -2.96
C LYS A 35 8.13 -2.91 -2.58
N MET A 36 8.53 -2.51 -1.38
CA MET A 36 9.84 -2.82 -0.78
C MET A 36 9.96 -4.25 -0.23
N HIS A 37 8.95 -5.12 -0.45
CA HIS A 37 8.91 -6.50 0.03
C HIS A 37 8.94 -6.64 1.56
N LEU A 38 8.47 -5.62 2.29
CA LEU A 38 8.38 -5.67 3.75
C LEU A 38 7.24 -6.58 4.19
N GLN A 39 7.48 -7.33 5.26
CA GLN A 39 6.49 -8.24 5.80
C GLN A 39 5.39 -7.46 6.54
N PRO A 40 4.14 -7.96 6.62
CA PRO A 40 3.04 -7.27 7.29
C PRO A 40 3.34 -6.86 8.74
N LYS A 41 4.20 -7.63 9.44
CA LYS A 41 4.66 -7.32 10.80
C LYS A 41 5.48 -6.03 10.85
N ASP A 42 6.33 -5.82 9.85
CA ASP A 42 7.25 -4.69 9.79
C ASP A 42 6.50 -3.44 9.30
N ILE A 43 5.57 -3.62 8.36
CA ILE A 43 4.64 -2.56 7.93
C ILE A 43 3.85 -2.03 9.12
N ALA A 44 3.25 -2.93 9.92
CA ALA A 44 2.50 -2.55 11.12
C ALA A 44 3.36 -1.77 12.12
N LEU A 45 4.59 -2.22 12.36
CA LEU A 45 5.54 -1.52 13.22
C LEU A 45 5.90 -0.13 12.68
N LEU A 46 6.26 -0.04 11.40
CA LEU A 46 6.74 1.19 10.76
C LEU A 46 5.64 2.25 10.61
N THR A 47 4.38 1.84 10.46
CA THR A 47 3.25 2.77 10.42
C THR A 47 2.65 3.03 11.81
N ALA A 48 3.13 2.39 12.87
CA ALA A 48 2.55 2.45 14.23
C ALA A 48 1.07 1.98 14.28
N HIS A 49 0.74 0.91 13.57
CA HIS A 49 -0.59 0.30 13.54
C HIS A 49 -0.55 -1.17 13.97
N SER A 50 -1.72 -1.75 14.26
CA SER A 50 -1.84 -3.19 14.49
C SER A 50 -1.80 -4.00 13.18
N LYS A 51 -1.46 -5.29 13.27
CA LYS A 51 -1.44 -6.19 12.09
C LYS A 51 -2.82 -6.33 11.46
N GLU A 52 -3.88 -6.34 12.27
CA GLU A 52 -5.28 -6.42 11.86
C GLU A 52 -5.71 -5.16 11.11
N SER A 53 -5.27 -3.99 11.60
CA SER A 53 -5.50 -2.70 10.92
C SER A 53 -4.82 -2.66 9.55
N ILE A 54 -3.57 -3.14 9.45
CA ILE A 54 -2.86 -3.25 8.17
C ILE A 54 -3.54 -4.25 7.23
N ALA A 55 -3.94 -5.42 7.72
CA ALA A 55 -4.68 -6.40 6.91
C ALA A 55 -5.98 -5.80 6.34
N THR A 56 -6.73 -5.08 7.19
CA THR A 56 -7.97 -4.41 6.82
C THR A 56 -7.73 -3.31 5.78
N THR A 57 -6.70 -2.49 5.98
CA THR A 57 -6.31 -1.43 5.04
C THR A 57 -6.05 -2.01 3.64
N ARG A 58 -5.29 -3.10 3.55
CA ARG A 58 -4.95 -3.75 2.27
C ARG A 58 -6.17 -4.34 1.57
N SER A 59 -7.03 -5.06 2.30
CA SER A 59 -8.28 -5.60 1.74
C SER A 59 -9.22 -4.50 1.26
N ARG A 60 -9.31 -3.38 2.01
CA ARG A 60 -10.09 -2.20 1.62
C ARG A 60 -9.52 -1.52 0.38
N LEU A 61 -8.19 -1.38 0.28
CA LEU A 61 -7.53 -0.79 -0.89
C LEU A 61 -7.85 -1.58 -2.15
N TYR A 62 -7.73 -2.90 -2.11
CA TYR A 62 -8.15 -3.74 -3.23
C TYR A 62 -9.61 -3.50 -3.60
N SER A 63 -10.48 -3.47 -2.60
CA SER A 63 -11.91 -3.27 -2.84
C SER A 63 -12.25 -1.90 -3.42
N LYS A 64 -11.54 -0.85 -3.00
CA LYS A 64 -11.69 0.52 -3.52
C LYS A 64 -11.20 0.64 -4.97
N VAL A 65 -10.04 0.05 -5.27
CA VAL A 65 -9.41 0.16 -6.60
C VAL A 65 -10.11 -0.69 -7.65
N PHE A 66 -10.55 -1.90 -7.30
CA PHE A 66 -11.13 -2.84 -8.26
C PHE A 66 -12.66 -2.96 -8.18
N GLY A 67 -13.30 -2.27 -7.24
CA GLY A 67 -14.77 -2.28 -7.07
C GLY A 67 -15.35 -3.64 -6.65
N ARG A 68 -14.54 -4.56 -6.12
CA ARG A 68 -14.96 -5.90 -5.68
C ARG A 68 -14.24 -6.34 -4.42
N LYS A 69 -14.86 -7.19 -3.60
CA LYS A 69 -14.22 -7.75 -2.40
C LYS A 69 -12.92 -8.48 -2.78
N GLY A 70 -11.87 -8.21 -2.03
CA GLY A 70 -10.59 -8.92 -2.13
C GLY A 70 -9.91 -9.03 -0.78
N SER A 71 -8.96 -9.95 -0.70
CA SER A 71 -8.12 -10.19 0.47
C SER A 71 -6.97 -9.19 0.56
N SER A 72 -6.27 -9.18 1.70
CA SER A 72 -5.03 -8.41 1.83
C SER A 72 -3.95 -8.91 0.84
N LYS A 73 -3.95 -10.20 0.50
CA LYS A 73 -3.00 -10.79 -0.43
C LYS A 73 -3.24 -10.32 -1.86
N ASP A 74 -4.48 -10.17 -2.28
CA ASP A 74 -4.80 -9.68 -3.63
C ASP A 74 -4.25 -8.26 -3.85
N TRP A 75 -4.22 -7.44 -2.79
CA TRP A 75 -3.54 -6.14 -2.82
C TRP A 75 -2.03 -6.28 -2.91
N ASP A 76 -1.42 -7.15 -2.10
CA ASP A 76 0.02 -7.38 -2.12
C ASP A 76 0.49 -7.82 -3.51
N ASP A 77 -0.17 -8.83 -4.09
CA ASP A 77 0.17 -9.40 -5.41
C ASP A 77 0.05 -8.32 -6.51
N PHE A 78 -0.99 -7.48 -6.44
CA PHE A 78 -1.14 -6.35 -7.34
C PHE A 78 0.01 -5.34 -7.23
N ILE A 79 0.32 -4.89 -6.01
CA ILE A 79 1.41 -3.91 -5.79
C ILE A 79 2.76 -4.45 -6.26
N LEU A 80 3.04 -5.72 -6.00
CA LEU A 80 4.29 -6.36 -6.42
C LEU A 80 4.39 -6.43 -7.96
N SER A 81 3.25 -6.54 -8.67
CA SER A 81 3.21 -6.58 -10.14
C SER A 81 3.42 -5.23 -10.86
N LEU A 82 3.27 -4.10 -10.17
CA LEU A 82 3.30 -2.74 -10.76
C LEU A 82 4.69 -2.18 -11.08
#